data_AF-A0A3D2EZ41-F1
#
_entry.id   AF-A0A3D2EZ41-F1
#
_cell.length_a   1.000
_cell.length_b   1.000
_cell.length_c   1.000
_cell.angle_alpha   90.00
_cell.angle_beta   90.00
_cell.angle_gamma   90.00
#
_symmetry.space_group_name_H-M   'P 1'
#
loop_
_entity.id
_entity.type
_entity.pdbx_description
1 polymer ?
#
loop_
_entity_poly.entity_id
_entity_poly.type
_entity_poly.pdbx_seq_one_letter_code
_entity_poly.pdbx_strand_id
1 'polypeptide(L)' 'MNYNLSKWWASLWSNRPEDDCLMEWLCDFTSHPIVFCTIIGGIFLAGVLMVVQLELRDRKILRE' A
#
# COMPACT_ATOMS: atom_id res chain seq x y z
N MET A 1 16.13 9.29 -2.28
CA MET A 1 14.85 9.96 -1.93
C MET A 1 13.87 9.08 -1.14
N ASN A 2 14.25 7.90 -0.63
CA ASN A 2 13.33 6.95 0.06
C ASN A 2 13.38 6.96 1.60
N TYR A 3 14.33 7.67 2.21
CA TYR A 3 14.55 7.63 3.67
C TYR A 3 13.52 8.42 4.50
N ASN A 4 12.77 9.34 3.87
CA ASN A 4 11.77 10.16 4.57
C ASN A 4 10.42 9.47 4.66
N LEU A 5 10.02 8.69 3.65
CA LEU A 5 8.69 8.09 3.61
C LEU A 5 8.50 7.05 4.72
N SER A 6 9.49 6.17 4.91
CA SER A 6 9.44 5.11 5.93
C SER A 6 9.46 5.67 7.36
N LYS A 7 10.29 6.68 7.64
CA LYS A 7 10.31 7.36 8.94
C LYS A 7 9.02 8.13 9.21
N TRP A 8 8.47 8.77 8.18
CA TRP A 8 7.20 9.48 8.28
C TRP A 8 6.06 8.50 8.59
N TRP A 9 5.98 7.36 7.89
CA TRP A 9 5.04 6.29 8.18
C TRP A 9 5.18 5.73 9.60
N ALA A 10 6.40 5.45 10.05
CA ALA A 10 6.65 4.96 11.41
C ALA A 10 6.21 5.97 12.48
N SER A 11 6.57 7.25 12.31
CA SER A 11 6.15 8.34 13.19
C SER A 11 4.63 8.49 13.25
N LEU A 12 3.94 8.33 12.12
CA LEU A 12 2.48 8.40 12.06
C LEU A 12 1.79 7.25 12.78
N TRP A 13 2.25 6.02 12.59
CA TRP A 13 1.70 4.87 13.31
C TRP A 13 1.97 4.93 14.82
N SER A 14 3.12 5.48 15.22
CA SER A 14 3.44 5.70 16.63
C SER A 14 2.57 6.76 17.31
N ASN A 15 1.90 7.63 16.55
CA ASN A 15 0.99 8.66 17.05
C ASN A 15 -0.50 8.28 16.93
N ARG A 16 -0.81 7.00 16.71
CA ARG A 16 -2.19 6.53 16.64
C ARG A 16 -2.87 6.63 18.02
N PRO A 17 -4.10 7.19 18.12
CA PRO A 17 -4.85 7.18 19.37
C PRO A 17 -5.23 5.74 19.81
N GLU A 18 -5.31 5.53 21.13
CA GLU A 18 -5.77 4.27 21.73
C GLU A 18 -7.28 4.09 21.47
N ASP A 19 -7.55 3.33 20.42
CA ASP A 19 -8.76 2.56 20.07
C ASP A 19 -10.12 3.27 19.88
N ASP A 20 -10.49 4.32 20.62
CA ASP A 20 -11.86 4.89 20.51
C ASP A 20 -12.09 5.74 19.25
N CYS A 21 -11.02 6.24 18.63
CA CYS A 21 -11.08 7.09 17.43
C CYS A 21 -10.33 6.50 16.23
N LEU A 22 -10.09 5.19 16.20
CA LEU A 22 -9.31 4.55 15.14
C LEU A 22 -9.91 4.82 13.75
N MET A 23 -11.24 4.71 13.61
CA MET A 23 -11.90 4.94 12.32
C MET A 23 -11.86 6.40 11.88
N GLU A 24 -12.05 7.34 12.80
CA GLU A 24 -11.98 8.78 12.50
C GLU A 24 -10.56 9.18 12.14
N TRP A 25 -9.58 8.70 12.90
CA TRP A 25 -8.17 8.85 12.59
C TRP A 25 -7.81 8.23 11.23
N LEU A 26 -8.33 7.06 10.88
CA LEU A 26 -8.11 6.43 9.57
C LEU A 26 -8.77 7.22 8.43
N CYS A 27 -9.95 7.79 8.64
CA CYS A 27 -10.61 8.66 7.67
C CYS A 27 -9.79 9.93 7.42
N ASP A 28 -9.36 10.62 8.48
CA ASP A 28 -8.48 11.78 8.37
C ASP A 28 -7.13 11.40 7.74
N PHE A 29 -6.61 10.23 8.10
CA PHE A 29 -5.37 9.69 7.59
C PHE A 29 -5.42 9.43 6.08
N THR A 30 -6.50 8.84 5.59
CA THR A 30 -6.72 8.57 4.16
C THR A 30 -7.09 9.83 3.37
N SER A 31 -7.49 10.91 4.04
CA SER A 31 -7.73 12.22 3.40
C SER A 31 -6.43 12.90 2.92
N HIS A 32 -5.27 12.52 3.48
CA HIS A 32 -3.98 13.04 3.02
C HIS A 32 -3.62 12.46 1.64
N PRO A 33 -3.41 13.32 0.60
CA PRO A 33 -3.22 12.85 -0.77
C PRO A 33 -2.07 11.86 -0.95
N ILE A 34 -0.97 12.03 -0.20
CA ILE A 34 0.20 11.15 -0.27
C ILE A 34 -0.13 9.74 0.23
N VAL A 35 -0.90 9.63 1.32
CA VAL A 35 -1.32 8.35 1.89
C VAL A 35 -2.26 7.65 0.94
N PHE A 36 -3.27 8.37 0.47
CA PHE A 36 -4.22 7.86 -0.52
C PHE A 36 -3.51 7.33 -1.77
N CYS A 37 -2.62 8.13 -2.36
CA CYS A 37 -1.82 7.72 -3.52
C CYS A 37 -0.93 6.51 -3.24
N THR A 38 -0.39 6.38 -2.02
CA THR A 38 0.45 5.24 -1.64
C THR A 38 -0.39 3.97 -1.50
N ILE A 39 -1.57 4.04 -0.89
CA ILE A 39 -2.49 2.90 -0.74
C ILE A 39 -3.01 2.46 -2.11
N ILE A 40 -3.58 3.38 -2.88
CA ILE A 40 -4.10 3.09 -4.22
C ILE A 40 -2.98 2.63 -5.16
N GLY A 41 -1.83 3.30 -5.14
CA GLY A 41 -0.66 2.91 -5.93
C GLY A 41 -0.13 1.53 -5.56
N GLY A 42 -0.12 1.18 -4.27
CA GLY A 42 0.28 -0.14 -3.78
C GLY A 42 -0.68 -1.24 -4.24
N ILE A 43 -1.99 -1.03 -4.12
CA ILE A 43 -3.02 -1.96 -4.59
C ILE A 43 -2.90 -2.16 -6.11
N PHE A 44 -2.75 -1.07 -6.87
CA PHE A 44 -2.59 -1.13 -8.32
C PHE A 44 -1.33 -1.92 -8.71
N LEU A 45 -0.19 -1.61 -8.09
CA LEU A 45 1.07 -2.31 -8.36
C LEU A 45 0.98 -3.81 -8.03
N ALA A 46 0.35 -4.17 -6.91
CA ALA A 46 0.13 -5.57 -6.55
C ALA A 46 -0.74 -6.31 -7.57
N GLY A 47 -1.80 -5.66 -8.07
CA GLY A 47 -2.65 -6.20 -9.13
C GLY A 47 -1.87 -6.44 -10.43
N VAL A 48 -1.07 -5.47 -10.87
CA VAL A 48 -0.21 -5.60 -12.05
C VAL A 48 0.78 -6.76 -11.88
N LEU A 49 1.45 -6.85 -10.73
CA LEU A 49 2.39 -7.93 -10.45
C LEU A 49 1.71 -9.31 -10.49
N MET A 50 0.49 -9.43 -9.93
CA MET A 50 -0.28 -10.67 -9.97
C MET A 50 -0.60 -11.09 -11.41
N VAL A 51 -1.04 -10.16 -12.26
CA VAL A 51 -1.32 -10.44 -13.68
C VAL A 51 -0.05 -10.89 -14.42
N VAL A 52 1.07 -10.19 -14.21
CA VAL A 52 2.36 -10.57 -14.82
C VAL A 52 2.78 -11.97 -14.37
N GLN A 53 2.64 -12.30 -13.09
CA GLN A 53 2.99 -13.65 -12.61
C GLN A 53 2.09 -14.73 -13.20
N LEU A 54 0.79 -14.46 -13.36
CA LEU A 54 -0.12 -15.39 -14.03
C LEU A 54 0.28 -15.62 -15.49
N GLU A 55 0.59 -14.55 -16.23
CA GLU A 55 1.00 -14.68 -17.63
C GLU A 55 2.34 -15.44 -17.78
N LEU A 56 3.31 -15.16 -16.90
CA LEU A 56 4.58 -15.89 -16.88
C LEU A 56 4.39 -17.38 -16.55
N ARG A 57 3.46 -17.70 -15.63
CA ARG A 57 3.12 -19.08 -15.28
C ARG A 57 2.50 -19.81 -16.47
N ASP A 58 1.53 -19.21 -17.15
CA ASP A 58 0.83 -19.83 -18.27
C ASP A 58 1.77 -20.08 -19.46
N ARG A 59 2.69 -19.14 -19.74
CA ARG A 59 3.75 -19.32 -20.75
C ARG A 59 4.73 -20.44 -20.39
N LYS A 60 4.97 -20.70 -19.10
CA LYS A 60 5.82 -21.81 -18.66
C LYS A 60 5.15 -23.15 -18.92
N ILE A 61 3.85 -23.27 -18.64
CA ILE A 61 3.06 -24.49 -18.88
C ILE A 61 3.05 -24.86 -20.36
N LEU A 62 2.96 -23.89 -21.27
CA LEU A 62 2.97 -24.14 -22.73
C LEU A 62 4.33 -24.59 -23.31
N ARG A 63 5.41 -24.55 -22.51
CA ARG A 63 6.76 -24.97 -22.93
C ARG A 63 7.16 -26.35 -22.41
N GLU A 64 6.38 -26.92 -21.50
CA GLU A 64 6.53 -28.29 -20.97
C GLU A 64 5.59 -29.23 -21.73
#